data_AF-A0A959M029-F1
#
_entry.id   AF-A0A959M029-F1
#
_cell.length_a   1.000
_cell.length_b   1.000
_cell.length_c   1.000
_cell.angle_alpha   90.00
_cell.angle_beta   90.00
_cell.angle_gamma   90.00
#
_symmetry.space_group_name_H-M   'P 1'
#
loop_
_entity.id
_entity.type
_entity.pdbx_description
1 polymer ?
#
loop_
_entity_poly.entity_id
_entity_poly.type
_entity_poly.pdbx_seq_one_letter_code
_entity_poly.pdbx_strand_id
1 'polypeptide(L)'
;MTLLLGSIVYPLSGQELEKLPTSINDATLDEISPVLSTDGHTLFFTRVGSPDFIRELLIDSVDVFISEPDNYASYLREAYSQIAGRQILHPEKSDYNQDIWVADSENGYFDRISHPGSPLNNALPNSICALTNQPNEYIVINRFPKGGGMQQGFSIVRQDREGNWTFPEPLLIDRYYTKSTGVNLTLSADSEVLILSIEQDDSFGNNDLYISYRKDDGNWSKPKHLGYPINSSRRETNPALSDDMQTLFFASDRPGSQGSDIYYSMRLDTSWTRWSEPQKLQAPVNSAYDDSQPHFNTETGYLYFTSNRDGSTDIFRLKIREAQEQEEVVVSGRIINTGSGNPIDATVFFGPEGNKLTRSFYVSADGYYRVKVPKGIQVPLHPEKAGFLGHHASVFFQPDIYYFQEHNLDLLLDPIQVDSKITLPPIYFEQSRAIILAKSYQTLDYLAGILTQNPEIYIQIEGHTDNIGLEKDLKKLSEDRAKAVRDFLIDKGIPRKRLDVYGFGAAYPINANGSEEERSANRRVEFRIIKIDD
;
A
#
# COMPACT_ATOMS: atom_id res chain seq x y z
N MET A 1 28.24 9.75 -5.32
CA MET A 1 27.34 10.13 -4.23
C MET A 1 27.54 9.09 -3.13
N THR A 2 28.22 9.49 -2.05
CA THR A 2 28.60 8.62 -0.94
C THR A 2 27.33 8.11 -0.28
N LEU A 3 26.98 6.83 -0.50
CA LEU A 3 25.90 6.16 0.21
C LEU A 3 26.16 6.31 1.71
N LEU A 4 25.20 6.88 2.42
CA LEU A 4 25.15 6.93 3.88
C LEU A 4 25.17 5.48 4.40
N LEU A 5 26.36 4.95 4.61
CA LEU A 5 26.61 3.78 5.43
C LEU A 5 26.15 4.11 6.85
N GLY A 6 25.10 3.43 7.29
CA GLY A 6 24.72 3.33 8.71
C GLY A 6 23.87 4.49 9.22
N SER A 7 22.56 4.46 8.95
CA SER A 7 21.62 4.89 9.99
C SER A 7 21.79 3.93 11.16
N ILE A 8 22.55 4.39 12.14
CA ILE A 8 22.97 3.67 13.33
C ILE A 8 21.75 3.00 14.00
N VAL A 9 21.80 1.68 14.19
CA VAL A 9 20.83 0.90 14.98
C VAL A 9 21.28 0.93 16.44
N TYR A 10 21.20 2.10 17.06
CA TYR A 10 21.43 2.25 18.51
C TYR A 10 20.32 3.09 19.12
N PRO A 11 20.04 2.87 20.42
CA PRO A 11 19.16 3.76 21.17
C PRO A 11 19.60 5.21 20.99
N LEU A 12 18.65 6.08 20.64
CA LEU A 12 18.91 7.51 20.59
C LEU A 12 19.16 8.01 22.03
N SER A 13 20.11 8.93 22.20
CA SER A 13 20.51 9.43 23.52
C SER A 13 19.31 9.97 24.30
N GLY A 14 19.09 9.47 25.53
CA GLY A 14 18.03 9.94 26.42
C GLY A 14 16.67 9.28 26.23
N GLN A 15 16.56 8.27 25.35
CA GLN A 15 15.33 7.49 25.20
C GLN A 15 15.24 6.35 26.21
N GLU A 16 14.06 6.20 26.81
CA GLU A 16 13.76 5.12 27.74
C GLU A 16 13.06 3.97 27.00
N LEU A 17 13.38 2.75 27.42
CA LEU A 17 12.67 1.56 27.02
C LEU A 17 11.23 1.61 27.53
N GLU A 18 10.27 1.47 26.64
CA GLU A 18 8.85 1.53 26.98
C GLU A 18 8.25 0.12 26.98
N LYS A 19 7.68 -0.30 28.11
CA LYS A 19 6.78 -1.44 28.18
C LYS A 19 5.41 -1.01 27.70
N LEU A 20 4.80 -1.73 26.76
CA LEU A 20 3.46 -1.41 26.29
C LEU A 20 2.43 -1.54 27.44
N PRO A 21 1.30 -0.79 27.38
CA PRO A 21 0.33 -0.71 28.47
C PRO A 21 -0.29 -2.06 28.81
N THR A 22 -0.89 -2.15 30.00
CA THR A 22 -1.54 -3.38 30.51
C THR A 22 -2.80 -3.78 29.74
N SER A 23 -3.30 -2.92 28.85
CA SER A 23 -4.30 -3.31 27.87
C SER A 23 -3.73 -4.39 26.94
N ILE A 24 -2.47 -4.22 26.52
CA ILE A 24 -1.74 -5.18 25.69
C ILE A 24 -1.13 -6.25 26.60
N ASN A 25 -0.22 -5.86 27.50
CA ASN A 25 0.57 -6.78 28.31
C ASN A 25 -0.20 -7.23 29.57
N ASP A 26 -0.73 -8.45 29.56
CA ASP A 26 -1.40 -9.02 30.72
C ASP A 26 -0.36 -9.65 31.66
N ALA A 27 -0.45 -9.34 32.96
CA ALA A 27 0.53 -9.81 33.94
C ALA A 27 0.56 -11.35 34.13
N THR A 28 -0.38 -12.09 33.55
CA THR A 28 -0.52 -13.54 33.70
C THR A 28 -0.43 -14.32 32.39
N LEU A 29 -0.36 -13.63 31.25
CA LEU A 29 -0.31 -14.23 29.92
C LEU A 29 0.99 -13.82 29.22
N ASP A 30 1.29 -14.48 28.11
CA ASP A 30 2.37 -14.06 27.23
C ASP A 30 1.80 -13.32 26.02
N GLU A 31 2.35 -12.15 25.73
CA GLU A 31 2.10 -11.38 24.52
C GLU A 31 3.32 -11.40 23.60
N ILE A 32 3.12 -11.97 22.41
CA ILE A 32 4.18 -12.25 21.45
C ILE A 32 3.84 -11.74 20.04
N SER A 33 4.77 -11.89 19.11
CA SER A 33 4.65 -11.56 17.68
C SER A 33 4.09 -10.16 17.40
N PRO A 34 4.69 -9.08 17.95
CA PRO A 34 4.24 -7.73 17.63
C PRO A 34 4.53 -7.43 16.16
N VAL A 35 3.49 -7.11 15.39
CA VAL A 35 3.59 -6.65 14.00
C VAL A 35 2.81 -5.35 13.91
N LEU A 36 3.51 -4.25 13.66
CA LEU A 36 2.91 -2.93 13.56
C LEU A 36 2.59 -2.60 12.11
N SER A 37 1.39 -2.08 11.86
CA SER A 37 0.99 -1.48 10.58
C SER A 37 2.01 -0.42 10.14
N THR A 38 2.08 -0.19 8.84
CA THR A 38 3.15 0.64 8.28
C THR A 38 3.02 2.12 8.67
N ASP A 39 1.79 2.60 8.87
CA ASP A 39 1.48 3.93 9.42
C ASP A 39 1.72 4.05 10.94
N GLY A 40 2.03 2.93 11.61
CA GLY A 40 2.27 2.90 13.05
C GLY A 40 1.03 2.95 13.93
N HIS A 41 -0.17 2.91 13.34
CA HIS A 41 -1.43 3.11 14.07
C HIS A 41 -2.09 1.83 14.57
N THR A 42 -1.77 0.67 14.03
CA THR A 42 -2.40 -0.60 14.41
C THR A 42 -1.33 -1.63 14.73
N LEU A 43 -1.31 -2.09 15.98
CA LEU A 43 -0.48 -3.18 16.44
C LEU A 43 -1.27 -4.49 16.40
N PHE A 44 -0.74 -5.46 15.68
CA PHE A 44 -1.14 -6.85 15.78
C PHE A 44 -0.20 -7.56 16.75
N PHE A 45 -0.74 -8.42 17.59
CA PHE A 45 0.06 -9.25 18.48
C PHE A 45 -0.64 -10.58 18.72
N THR A 46 0.06 -11.55 19.27
CA THR A 46 -0.49 -12.86 19.61
C THR A 46 -0.51 -13.00 21.11
N ARG A 47 -1.66 -13.39 21.67
CA ARG A 47 -1.79 -13.68 23.10
C ARG A 47 -1.87 -15.17 23.31
N VAL A 48 -1.07 -15.67 24.24
CA VAL A 48 -0.90 -17.11 24.48
C VAL A 48 -1.60 -17.52 25.77
N GLY A 49 -2.28 -18.67 25.74
CA GLY A 49 -2.91 -19.26 26.93
C GLY A 49 -4.13 -18.49 27.46
N SER A 50 -4.66 -17.53 26.70
CA SER A 50 -5.82 -16.74 27.12
C SER A 50 -7.05 -17.63 27.30
N PRO A 51 -7.81 -17.49 28.40
CA PRO A 51 -9.08 -18.20 28.57
C PRO A 51 -10.15 -17.75 27.55
N ASP A 52 -9.98 -16.59 26.92
CA ASP A 52 -10.96 -15.99 26.00
C ASP A 52 -10.75 -16.43 24.55
N PHE A 53 -9.82 -17.35 24.26
CA PHE A 53 -9.52 -17.75 22.90
C PHE A 53 -10.74 -18.29 22.13
N ILE A 54 -10.71 -18.13 20.81
CA ILE A 54 -11.78 -18.55 19.93
C ILE A 54 -11.92 -20.08 19.94
N ARG A 55 -13.10 -20.57 20.31
CA ARG A 55 -13.34 -21.99 20.57
C ARG A 55 -13.68 -22.82 19.34
N GLU A 56 -13.98 -22.18 18.20
CA GLU A 56 -14.39 -22.87 16.98
C GLU A 56 -13.36 -23.92 16.59
N LEU A 57 -13.76 -25.19 16.58
CA LEU A 57 -12.92 -26.32 16.17
C LEU A 57 -13.69 -27.13 15.14
N LEU A 58 -13.30 -27.00 13.88
CA LEU A 58 -13.93 -27.75 12.79
C LEU A 58 -13.33 -29.16 12.70
N ILE A 59 -14.20 -30.16 12.73
CA ILE A 59 -13.89 -31.56 12.37
C ILE A 59 -14.90 -31.97 11.29
N ASP A 60 -14.41 -32.35 10.11
CA ASP A 60 -15.23 -32.67 8.95
C ASP A 60 -16.28 -31.57 8.61
N SER A 61 -15.87 -30.31 8.73
CA SER A 61 -16.67 -29.09 8.53
C SER A 61 -17.78 -28.85 9.58
N VAL A 62 -17.77 -29.58 10.69
CA VAL A 62 -18.69 -29.40 11.81
C VAL A 62 -17.95 -28.75 12.97
N ASP A 63 -18.48 -27.65 13.50
CA ASP A 63 -17.95 -27.05 14.74
C ASP A 63 -18.30 -27.93 15.94
N VAL A 64 -17.31 -28.64 16.47
CA VAL A 64 -17.49 -29.56 17.61
C VAL A 64 -17.64 -28.82 18.94
N PHE A 65 -17.32 -27.53 19.00
CA PHE A 65 -17.62 -26.73 20.19
C PHE A 65 -19.13 -26.55 20.40
N ILE A 66 -19.86 -26.34 19.30
CA ILE A 66 -21.31 -26.18 19.31
C ILE A 66 -22.03 -27.55 19.29
N SER A 67 -21.58 -28.45 18.42
CA SER A 67 -22.29 -29.72 18.17
C SER A 67 -22.00 -30.82 19.20
N GLU A 68 -20.81 -30.83 19.80
CA GLU A 68 -20.38 -31.86 20.76
C GLU A 68 -19.67 -31.27 22.00
N PRO A 69 -20.32 -30.37 22.76
CA PRO A 69 -19.67 -29.64 23.85
C PRO A 69 -19.09 -30.55 24.95
N ASP A 70 -19.71 -31.70 25.21
CA ASP A 70 -19.23 -32.68 26.21
C ASP A 70 -17.91 -33.36 25.78
N ASN A 71 -17.65 -33.45 24.48
CA ASN A 71 -16.44 -34.07 23.92
C ASN A 71 -15.37 -33.05 23.52
N TYR A 72 -15.71 -31.77 23.43
CA TYR A 72 -14.83 -30.70 22.96
C TYR A 72 -13.43 -30.70 23.61
N ALA A 73 -13.37 -30.82 24.94
CA ALA A 73 -12.10 -30.83 25.66
C ALA A 73 -11.20 -32.03 25.32
N SER A 74 -11.78 -33.14 24.85
CA SER A 74 -11.03 -34.29 24.35
C SER A 74 -10.50 -34.03 22.94
N TYR A 75 -11.34 -33.48 22.05
CA TYR A 75 -10.93 -33.12 20.69
C TYR A 75 -9.79 -32.09 20.67
N LEU A 76 -9.91 -31.02 21.46
CA LEU A 76 -8.87 -29.99 21.55
C LEU A 76 -7.55 -30.56 22.07
N ARG A 77 -7.63 -31.41 23.09
CA ARG A 77 -6.47 -32.07 23.68
C ARG A 77 -5.77 -33.00 22.70
N GLU A 78 -6.55 -33.74 21.91
CA GLU A 78 -6.02 -34.60 20.86
C GLU A 78 -5.32 -33.77 19.79
N ALA A 79 -5.96 -32.71 19.29
CA ALA A 79 -5.37 -31.81 18.30
C ALA A 79 -4.04 -31.22 18.79
N TYR A 80 -4.00 -30.69 20.01
CA TYR A 80 -2.78 -30.10 20.57
C TYR A 80 -1.71 -31.16 20.86
N SER A 81 -2.10 -32.37 21.25
CA SER A 81 -1.15 -33.46 21.46
C SER A 81 -0.52 -33.93 20.15
N GLN A 82 -1.28 -33.93 19.06
CA GLN A 82 -0.77 -34.23 17.72
C GLN A 82 0.22 -33.16 17.26
N ILE A 83 -0.12 -31.87 17.44
CA ILE A 83 0.78 -30.74 17.12
C ILE A 83 2.08 -30.85 17.93
N ALA A 84 1.97 -31.13 19.23
CA ALA A 84 3.11 -31.19 20.13
C ALA A 84 3.99 -32.45 19.96
N GLY A 85 3.50 -33.47 19.27
CA GLY A 85 4.13 -34.80 19.24
C GLY A 85 4.21 -35.48 20.63
N ARG A 86 3.45 -34.98 21.61
CA ARG A 86 3.42 -35.46 23.00
C ARG A 86 2.06 -35.16 23.63
N GLN A 87 1.72 -35.86 24.71
CA GLN A 87 0.46 -35.64 25.40
C GLN A 87 0.39 -34.23 26.04
N ILE A 88 -0.69 -33.51 25.72
CA ILE A 88 -1.09 -32.26 26.37
C ILE A 88 -2.27 -32.56 27.30
N LEU A 89 -2.26 -32.04 28.53
CA LEU A 89 -3.31 -32.31 29.52
C LEU A 89 -4.28 -31.14 29.69
N HIS A 90 -3.76 -29.92 29.61
CA HIS A 90 -4.48 -28.66 29.79
C HIS A 90 -4.31 -27.79 28.54
N PRO A 91 -4.96 -28.14 27.41
CA PRO A 91 -4.76 -27.44 26.14
C PRO A 91 -5.05 -25.94 26.25
N GLU A 92 -6.04 -25.55 27.03
CA GLU A 92 -6.46 -24.16 27.23
C GLU A 92 -5.40 -23.26 27.89
N LYS A 93 -4.42 -23.85 28.58
CA LYS A 93 -3.30 -23.12 29.21
C LYS A 93 -1.96 -23.40 28.53
N SER A 94 -1.98 -24.09 27.40
CA SER A 94 -0.75 -24.47 26.71
C SER A 94 -0.32 -23.38 25.73
N ASP A 95 0.96 -23.40 25.36
CA ASP A 95 1.55 -22.47 24.40
C ASP A 95 0.97 -22.61 22.97
N TYR A 96 0.12 -23.62 22.73
CA TYR A 96 -0.62 -23.84 21.48
C TYR A 96 -1.96 -23.10 21.43
N ASN A 97 -2.45 -22.61 22.57
CA ASN A 97 -3.58 -21.70 22.62
C ASN A 97 -3.04 -20.31 22.23
N GLN A 98 -3.22 -19.93 20.98
CA GLN A 98 -2.69 -18.69 20.42
C GLN A 98 -3.74 -18.04 19.53
N ASP A 99 -4.12 -16.81 19.89
CA ASP A 99 -4.99 -15.97 19.09
C ASP A 99 -4.29 -14.66 18.73
N ILE A 100 -4.60 -14.14 17.55
CA ILE A 100 -4.19 -12.83 17.08
C ILE A 100 -5.12 -11.78 17.68
N TRP A 101 -4.56 -10.73 18.27
CA TRP A 101 -5.24 -9.57 18.80
C TRP A 101 -4.79 -8.33 18.05
N VAL A 102 -5.67 -7.31 18.02
CA VAL A 102 -5.42 -6.06 17.31
C VAL A 102 -5.60 -4.91 18.30
N ALA A 103 -4.67 -3.98 18.34
CA ALA A 103 -4.75 -2.77 19.14
C ALA A 103 -4.52 -1.56 18.25
N ASP A 104 -5.51 -0.67 18.18
CA ASP A 104 -5.39 0.60 17.48
C ASP A 104 -4.86 1.68 18.41
N SER A 105 -4.05 2.59 17.86
CA SER A 105 -3.45 3.70 18.56
C SER A 105 -4.37 4.91 18.53
N GLU A 106 -4.57 5.54 19.68
CA GLU A 106 -5.09 6.90 19.79
C GLU A 106 -4.01 7.78 20.44
N ASN A 107 -3.60 8.86 19.76
CA ASN A 107 -2.52 9.75 20.21
C ASN A 107 -1.18 9.05 20.51
N GLY A 108 -0.85 7.97 19.78
CA GLY A 108 0.41 7.22 19.93
C GLY A 108 0.42 6.15 21.04
N TYR A 109 -0.73 5.92 21.68
CA TYR A 109 -0.93 4.86 22.67
C TYR A 109 -1.95 3.84 22.19
N PHE A 110 -1.65 2.55 22.34
CA PHE A 110 -2.54 1.46 21.95
C PHE A 110 -3.54 1.14 23.06
N ASP A 111 -4.73 1.73 22.98
CA ASP A 111 -5.77 1.63 24.01
C ASP A 111 -7.07 0.97 23.50
N ARG A 112 -7.27 0.89 22.18
CA ARG A 112 -8.45 0.27 21.56
C ARG A 112 -8.15 -1.14 21.09
N ILE A 113 -8.46 -2.11 21.94
CA ILE A 113 -8.18 -3.53 21.66
C ILE A 113 -9.39 -4.24 21.11
N SER A 114 -9.16 -5.07 20.09
CA SER A 114 -10.12 -6.01 19.54
C SER A 114 -9.53 -7.42 19.45
N HIS A 115 -10.42 -8.39 19.60
CA HIS A 115 -10.11 -9.82 19.50
C HIS A 115 -10.94 -10.39 18.33
N PRO A 116 -10.35 -10.50 17.14
CA PRO A 116 -11.07 -11.03 15.98
C PRO A 116 -11.50 -12.48 16.19
N GLY A 117 -12.69 -12.81 15.72
CA GLY A 117 -13.20 -14.18 15.69
C GLY A 117 -12.74 -14.97 14.46
N SER A 118 -13.46 -16.06 14.19
CA SER A 118 -13.34 -16.80 12.92
C SER A 118 -13.66 -15.87 11.72
N PRO A 119 -12.92 -15.97 10.61
CA PRO A 119 -11.94 -17.01 10.30
C PRO A 119 -10.47 -16.66 10.60
N LEU A 120 -10.18 -15.51 11.21
CA LEU A 120 -8.79 -15.17 11.57
C LEU A 120 -8.29 -16.07 12.71
N ASN A 121 -9.08 -16.17 13.77
CA ASN A 121 -8.78 -17.00 14.93
C ASN A 121 -9.75 -18.17 15.02
N ASN A 122 -9.26 -19.30 15.50
CA ASN A 122 -10.03 -20.49 15.81
C ASN A 122 -9.33 -21.24 16.96
N ALA A 123 -9.80 -22.44 17.32
CA ALA A 123 -9.23 -23.16 18.44
C ALA A 123 -7.80 -23.67 18.23
N LEU A 124 -7.26 -23.59 17.01
CA LEU A 124 -5.93 -24.06 16.64
C LEU A 124 -4.95 -22.88 16.60
N PRO A 125 -3.66 -23.11 16.92
CA PRO A 125 -2.70 -22.02 17.05
C PRO A 125 -2.59 -21.17 15.79
N ASN A 126 -2.76 -19.86 15.96
CA ASN A 126 -2.49 -18.88 14.92
C ASN A 126 -1.74 -17.66 15.47
N SER A 127 -0.95 -17.03 14.61
CA SER A 127 -0.09 -15.90 14.96
C SER A 127 0.24 -15.11 13.70
N ILE A 128 0.33 -13.79 13.83
CA ILE A 128 0.73 -12.92 12.73
C ILE A 128 2.24 -12.99 12.51
N CYS A 129 2.67 -12.98 11.25
CA CYS A 129 4.09 -13.00 10.86
C CYS A 129 4.53 -11.67 10.28
N ALA A 130 3.81 -11.17 9.26
CA ALA A 130 4.27 -10.02 8.48
C ALA A 130 3.10 -9.28 7.82
N LEU A 131 3.33 -8.00 7.56
CA LEU A 131 2.53 -7.22 6.61
C LEU A 131 2.87 -7.62 5.16
N THR A 132 1.94 -7.34 4.25
CA THR A 132 2.23 -7.35 2.81
C THR A 132 2.27 -5.93 2.26
N ASN A 133 2.67 -5.80 0.98
CA ASN A 133 2.57 -4.52 0.29
C ASN A 133 1.13 -4.14 -0.13
N GLN A 134 0.18 -5.04 0.05
CA GLN A 134 -1.24 -4.77 -0.19
C GLN A 134 -1.88 -4.28 1.11
N PRO A 135 -2.63 -3.17 1.08
CA PRO A 135 -3.39 -2.72 2.23
C PRO A 135 -4.31 -3.82 2.74
N ASN A 136 -4.40 -3.96 4.07
CA ASN A 136 -5.28 -4.92 4.74
C ASN A 136 -5.00 -6.40 4.39
N GLU A 137 -3.80 -6.74 3.92
CA GLU A 137 -3.39 -8.12 3.65
C GLU A 137 -2.16 -8.49 4.51
N TYR A 138 -2.24 -9.63 5.16
CA TYR A 138 -1.29 -10.06 6.19
C TYR A 138 -0.92 -11.53 6.03
N ILE A 139 0.28 -11.89 6.49
CA ILE A 139 0.73 -13.28 6.55
C ILE A 139 0.61 -13.79 7.98
N VAL A 140 0.02 -14.97 8.14
CA VAL A 140 -0.14 -15.68 9.41
C VAL A 140 0.50 -17.07 9.34
N ILE A 141 0.85 -17.64 10.50
CA ILE A 141 1.36 -19.01 10.58
C ILE A 141 0.28 -20.05 10.23
N ASN A 142 0.74 -21.23 9.86
CA ASN A 142 -0.06 -22.41 9.58
C ASN A 142 -0.98 -22.26 8.36
N ARG A 143 -1.52 -23.41 7.95
CA ARG A 143 -2.53 -23.54 6.91
C ARG A 143 -3.77 -24.20 7.47
N PHE A 144 -4.93 -23.67 7.11
CA PHE A 144 -6.22 -24.11 7.63
C PHE A 144 -7.09 -24.62 6.48
N PRO A 145 -7.32 -25.94 6.33
CA PRO A 145 -8.32 -26.44 5.39
C PRO A 145 -9.73 -26.01 5.79
N LYS A 146 -10.60 -25.70 4.82
CA LYS A 146 -11.99 -25.27 5.10
C LYS A 146 -12.83 -26.31 5.87
N GLY A 147 -12.49 -27.59 5.76
CA GLY A 147 -13.15 -28.67 6.50
C GLY A 147 -12.61 -28.87 7.92
N GLY A 148 -11.63 -28.08 8.35
CA GLY A 148 -11.01 -28.17 9.66
C GLY A 148 -9.60 -28.77 9.65
N GLY A 149 -8.99 -28.74 10.83
CA GLY A 149 -7.59 -29.13 11.05
C GLY A 149 -6.58 -28.03 10.68
N MET A 150 -5.30 -28.39 10.78
CA MET A 150 -4.17 -27.49 10.56
C MET A 150 -3.03 -28.25 9.88
N GLN A 151 -2.30 -27.55 9.01
CA GLN A 151 -1.10 -28.06 8.35
C GLN A 151 0.04 -27.07 8.55
N GLN A 152 1.28 -27.57 8.59
CA GLN A 152 2.47 -26.72 8.58
C GLN A 152 2.51 -25.84 7.32
N GLY A 153 2.92 -24.59 7.47
CA GLY A 153 3.02 -23.62 6.39
C GLY A 153 2.65 -22.23 6.88
N PHE A 154 2.23 -21.39 5.94
CA PHE A 154 1.75 -20.03 6.19
C PHE A 154 0.50 -19.78 5.36
N SER A 155 -0.26 -18.78 5.75
CA SER A 155 -1.45 -18.34 5.02
C SER A 155 -1.49 -16.83 4.88
N ILE A 156 -2.20 -16.36 3.86
CA ILE A 156 -2.56 -14.97 3.64
C ILE A 156 -3.99 -14.76 4.13
N VAL A 157 -4.21 -13.70 4.88
CA VAL A 157 -5.53 -13.23 5.32
C VAL A 157 -5.72 -11.79 4.89
N ARG A 158 -6.96 -11.39 4.63
CA ARG A 158 -7.31 -10.03 4.23
C ARG A 158 -8.45 -9.49 5.09
N GLN A 159 -8.55 -8.16 5.19
CA GLN A 159 -9.75 -7.49 5.66
C GLN A 159 -10.49 -6.81 4.51
N ASP A 160 -11.81 -7.00 4.46
CA ASP A 160 -12.67 -6.25 3.54
C ASP A 160 -12.88 -4.80 4.01
N ARG A 161 -13.70 -4.03 3.28
CA ARG A 161 -13.94 -2.61 3.57
C ARG A 161 -14.75 -2.41 4.86
N GLU A 162 -15.47 -3.43 5.28
CA GLU A 162 -16.28 -3.48 6.48
C GLU A 162 -15.47 -3.97 7.69
N GLY A 163 -14.21 -4.36 7.49
CA GLY A 163 -13.30 -4.84 8.53
C GLY A 163 -13.40 -6.34 8.80
N ASN A 164 -14.15 -7.10 8.01
CA ASN A 164 -14.28 -8.54 8.19
C ASN A 164 -13.06 -9.26 7.62
N TRP A 165 -12.61 -10.29 8.35
CA TRP A 165 -11.48 -11.12 7.95
C TRP A 165 -11.88 -12.20 6.95
N THR A 166 -11.06 -12.40 5.92
CA THR A 166 -11.21 -13.51 4.97
C THR A 166 -10.66 -14.80 5.55
N PHE A 167 -11.18 -15.93 5.05
CA PHE A 167 -10.61 -17.24 5.39
C PHE A 167 -9.14 -17.34 4.96
N PRO A 168 -8.23 -17.94 5.77
CA PRO A 168 -6.82 -18.05 5.44
C PRO A 168 -6.57 -18.81 4.13
N GLU A 169 -5.89 -18.15 3.19
CA GLU A 169 -5.49 -18.74 1.91
C GLU A 169 -4.04 -19.24 1.99
N PRO A 170 -3.73 -20.49 1.62
CA PRO A 170 -2.36 -21.00 1.72
C PRO A 170 -1.33 -20.17 0.95
N LEU A 171 -0.26 -19.75 1.63
CA LEU A 171 0.93 -19.21 1.00
C LEU A 171 1.81 -20.39 0.55
N LEU A 172 1.85 -20.62 -0.77
CA LEU A 172 2.49 -21.80 -1.35
C LEU A 172 3.99 -21.56 -1.58
N ILE A 173 4.81 -22.31 -0.85
CA ILE A 173 6.27 -22.32 -0.97
C ILE A 173 6.71 -23.68 -1.52
N ASP A 174 7.46 -23.66 -2.62
CA ASP A 174 7.92 -24.89 -3.28
C ASP A 174 8.78 -25.74 -2.33
N ARG A 175 8.45 -27.03 -2.22
CA ARG A 175 9.13 -28.01 -1.36
C ARG A 175 9.33 -27.55 0.08
N TYR A 176 8.36 -26.80 0.63
CA TYR A 176 8.38 -26.42 2.03
C TYR A 176 8.23 -27.62 2.96
N TYR A 177 9.11 -27.69 3.95
CA TYR A 177 8.99 -28.53 5.13
C TYR A 177 9.81 -27.90 6.26
N THR A 178 9.51 -28.28 7.49
CA THR A 178 10.26 -27.91 8.68
C THR A 178 10.21 -29.06 9.70
N LYS A 179 11.28 -29.25 10.46
CA LYS A 179 11.31 -30.17 11.61
C LYS A 179 10.92 -29.50 12.93
N SER A 180 10.92 -28.17 12.95
CA SER A 180 10.65 -27.35 14.12
C SER A 180 9.19 -26.93 14.18
N THR A 181 8.67 -26.81 15.41
CA THR A 181 7.32 -26.28 15.69
C THR A 181 7.29 -24.75 15.78
N GLY A 182 8.43 -24.12 16.10
CA GLY A 182 8.54 -22.66 16.08
C GLY A 182 8.96 -22.22 14.68
N VAL A 183 8.06 -21.60 13.92
CA VAL A 183 8.38 -21.04 12.61
C VAL A 183 7.93 -19.60 12.53
N ASN A 184 8.60 -18.80 11.71
CA ASN A 184 8.23 -17.42 11.46
C ASN A 184 8.79 -16.97 10.10
N LEU A 185 8.33 -15.84 9.59
CA LEU A 185 8.86 -15.23 8.38
C LEU A 185 8.69 -13.71 8.38
N THR A 186 9.48 -13.05 7.55
CA THR A 186 9.27 -11.66 7.13
C THR A 186 9.22 -11.58 5.61
N LEU A 187 8.54 -10.57 5.09
CA LEU A 187 8.37 -10.29 3.67
C LEU A 187 9.03 -8.95 3.34
N SER A 188 9.73 -8.88 2.22
CA SER A 188 10.28 -7.62 1.73
C SER A 188 9.19 -6.63 1.31
N ALA A 189 9.46 -5.33 1.45
CA ALA A 189 8.48 -4.28 1.15
C ALA A 189 8.04 -4.24 -0.34
N ASP A 190 8.87 -4.75 -1.24
CA ASP A 190 8.52 -4.98 -2.65
C ASP A 190 7.71 -6.27 -2.89
N SER A 191 7.56 -7.10 -1.86
CA SER A 191 6.89 -8.41 -1.88
C SER A 191 7.53 -9.44 -2.81
N GLU A 192 8.83 -9.34 -3.05
CA GLU A 192 9.56 -10.26 -3.93
C GLU A 192 10.38 -11.30 -3.17
N VAL A 193 10.60 -11.12 -1.86
CA VAL A 193 11.44 -11.98 -1.03
C VAL A 193 10.82 -12.28 0.32
N LEU A 194 10.78 -13.57 0.66
CA LEU A 194 10.56 -14.07 2.02
C LEU A 194 11.89 -14.44 2.67
N ILE A 195 12.04 -14.06 3.95
CA ILE A 195 13.07 -14.61 4.83
C ILE A 195 12.37 -15.43 5.91
N LEU A 196 12.65 -16.72 5.97
CA LEU A 196 11.98 -17.70 6.84
C LEU A 196 12.93 -18.16 7.94
N SER A 197 12.40 -18.36 9.14
CA SER A 197 13.05 -19.10 10.22
C SER A 197 12.45 -20.49 10.30
N ILE A 198 13.19 -21.52 9.86
CA ILE A 198 12.76 -22.91 9.81
C ILE A 198 13.93 -23.86 10.08
N GLU A 199 13.64 -25.12 10.41
CA GLU A 199 14.65 -26.18 10.55
C GLU A 199 14.54 -27.16 9.39
N GLN A 200 15.56 -27.23 8.52
CA GLN A 200 15.66 -28.24 7.45
C GLN A 200 16.88 -29.15 7.67
N ASP A 201 17.14 -30.06 6.73
CA ASP A 201 18.28 -30.99 6.81
C ASP A 201 19.65 -30.30 6.71
N ASP A 202 19.72 -29.13 6.08
CA ASP A 202 20.94 -28.35 5.87
C ASP A 202 21.14 -27.20 6.86
N SER A 203 20.25 -27.05 7.85
CA SER A 203 20.44 -26.13 8.98
C SER A 203 21.74 -26.45 9.72
N PHE A 204 22.49 -25.43 10.12
CA PHE A 204 23.68 -25.58 10.95
C PHE A 204 23.36 -25.96 12.40
N GLY A 205 22.21 -25.50 12.90
CA GLY A 205 21.70 -25.80 14.24
C GLY A 205 20.24 -26.24 14.21
N ASN A 206 19.41 -25.56 15.00
CA ASN A 206 17.96 -25.74 15.00
C ASN A 206 17.34 -24.94 13.86
N ASN A 207 16.50 -23.95 14.18
CA ASN A 207 16.05 -22.99 13.19
C ASN A 207 17.20 -22.16 12.66
N ASP A 208 17.27 -22.07 11.34
CA ASP A 208 18.17 -21.20 10.61
C ASP A 208 17.34 -20.27 9.71
N LEU A 209 17.95 -19.20 9.20
CA LEU A 209 17.28 -18.32 8.25
C LEU A 209 17.48 -18.81 6.80
N TYR A 210 16.38 -18.85 6.06
CA TYR A 210 16.30 -19.23 4.66
C TYR A 210 15.66 -18.12 3.86
N ILE A 211 16.00 -18.04 2.58
CA ILE A 211 15.38 -17.11 1.64
C ILE A 211 14.53 -17.84 0.61
N SER A 212 13.38 -17.28 0.27
CA SER A 212 12.59 -17.68 -0.90
C SER A 212 12.19 -16.47 -1.73
N TYR A 213 12.30 -16.61 -3.05
CA TYR A 213 11.92 -15.60 -4.03
C TYR A 213 10.53 -15.86 -4.58
N ARG A 214 9.81 -14.78 -4.87
CA ARG A 214 8.57 -14.83 -5.62
C ARG A 214 8.85 -15.30 -7.05
N LYS A 215 7.95 -16.10 -7.60
CA LYS A 215 7.99 -16.61 -8.98
C LYS A 215 6.91 -15.93 -9.81
N ASP A 216 7.05 -16.01 -11.14
CA ASP A 216 6.09 -15.47 -12.11
C ASP A 216 4.67 -16.04 -11.96
N ASP A 217 4.52 -17.24 -11.38
CA ASP A 217 3.23 -17.88 -11.10
C ASP A 217 2.57 -17.38 -9.80
N GLY A 218 3.18 -16.42 -9.11
CA GLY A 218 2.73 -15.86 -7.84
C GLY A 218 3.09 -16.69 -6.60
N ASN A 219 3.64 -17.90 -6.78
CA ASN A 219 4.09 -18.76 -5.67
C ASN A 219 5.54 -18.45 -5.29
N TRP A 220 6.02 -19.10 -4.22
CA TRP A 220 7.37 -18.91 -3.70
C TRP A 220 8.29 -20.07 -4.08
N SER A 221 9.56 -19.75 -4.35
CA SER A 221 10.61 -20.73 -4.67
C SER A 221 10.96 -21.64 -3.49
N LYS A 222 11.80 -22.66 -3.72
CA LYS A 222 12.34 -23.49 -2.64
C LYS A 222 13.17 -22.63 -1.68
N PRO A 223 12.97 -22.73 -0.35
CA PRO A 223 13.82 -22.05 0.63
C PRO A 223 15.29 -22.41 0.42
N LYS A 224 16.14 -21.38 0.35
CA LYS A 224 17.58 -21.49 0.23
C LYS A 224 18.23 -20.99 1.52
N HIS A 225 19.03 -21.84 2.14
CA HIS A 225 19.76 -21.51 3.36
C HIS A 225 20.65 -20.26 3.18
N LEU A 226 20.62 -19.31 4.13
CA LEU A 226 21.40 -18.07 4.05
C LEU A 226 22.88 -18.26 4.42
N GLY A 227 23.22 -19.30 5.18
CA GLY A 227 24.60 -19.64 5.53
C GLY A 227 25.27 -18.63 6.46
N TYR A 228 26.56 -18.83 6.69
CA TYR A 228 27.39 -17.93 7.50
C TYR A 228 27.57 -16.58 6.76
N PRO A 229 27.52 -15.41 7.44
CA PRO A 229 27.49 -15.23 8.90
C PRO A 229 26.10 -15.12 9.52
N ILE A 230 25.04 -15.12 8.70
CA ILE A 230 23.67 -15.01 9.20
C ILE A 230 23.34 -16.21 10.07
N ASN A 231 23.50 -17.42 9.54
CA ASN A 231 23.25 -18.64 10.28
C ASN A 231 24.48 -19.07 11.06
N SER A 232 24.26 -19.58 12.27
CA SER A 232 25.31 -20.08 13.17
C SER A 232 25.01 -21.51 13.62
N SER A 233 25.84 -22.10 14.48
CA SER A 233 25.55 -23.44 15.04
C SER A 233 24.46 -23.41 16.12
N ARG A 234 23.69 -22.33 16.18
CA ARG A 234 22.71 -21.95 17.20
C ARG A 234 21.42 -21.57 16.48
N ARG A 235 20.36 -21.21 17.20
CA ARG A 235 19.09 -20.89 16.54
C ARG A 235 19.10 -19.44 16.06
N GLU A 236 18.54 -19.23 14.87
CA GLU A 236 18.15 -17.92 14.36
C GLU A 236 16.64 -17.93 14.10
N THR A 237 15.92 -17.09 14.83
CA THR A 237 14.45 -17.07 14.82
C THR A 237 13.90 -15.67 14.61
N ASN A 238 12.61 -15.61 14.24
CA ASN A 238 11.83 -14.38 14.14
C ASN A 238 12.53 -13.27 13.33
N PRO A 239 12.82 -13.52 12.04
CA PRO A 239 13.43 -12.51 11.19
C PRO A 239 12.46 -11.33 11.01
N ALA A 240 12.98 -10.11 11.00
CA ALA A 240 12.25 -8.90 10.68
C ALA A 240 13.12 -8.00 9.81
N LEU A 241 12.66 -7.76 8.59
CA LEU A 241 13.37 -6.92 7.63
C LEU A 241 12.83 -5.49 7.73
N SER A 242 13.72 -4.50 7.77
CA SER A 242 13.33 -3.09 7.69
C SER A 242 12.64 -2.77 6.36
N ASP A 243 11.75 -1.77 6.35
CA ASP A 243 10.96 -1.41 5.16
C ASP A 243 11.86 -0.94 4.00
N ASP A 244 13.02 -0.36 4.31
CA ASP A 244 14.06 0.01 3.32
C ASP A 244 14.84 -1.19 2.76
N MET A 245 14.54 -2.41 3.24
CA MET A 245 15.15 -3.68 2.86
C MET A 245 16.67 -3.76 3.09
N GLN A 246 17.22 -2.88 3.95
CA GLN A 246 18.66 -2.81 4.21
C GLN A 246 19.08 -3.52 5.50
N THR A 247 18.20 -3.63 6.49
CA THR A 247 18.54 -4.13 7.83
C THR A 247 17.67 -5.32 8.17
N LEU A 248 18.30 -6.47 8.40
CA LEU A 248 17.65 -7.67 8.90
C LEU A 248 17.88 -7.76 10.41
N PHE A 249 16.81 -7.71 11.18
CA PHE A 249 16.78 -8.05 12.60
C PHE A 249 16.37 -9.52 12.75
N PHE A 250 16.87 -10.20 13.78
CA PHE A 250 16.46 -11.55 14.14
C PHE A 250 16.91 -11.86 15.57
N ALA A 251 16.32 -12.89 16.18
CA ALA A 251 16.67 -13.34 17.51
C ALA A 251 17.59 -14.57 17.45
N SER A 252 18.55 -14.69 18.38
CA SER A 252 19.50 -15.80 18.38
C SER A 252 20.14 -16.08 19.74
N ASP A 253 20.40 -17.36 20.02
CA ASP A 253 21.18 -17.84 21.18
C ASP A 253 22.65 -18.12 20.82
N ARG A 254 23.18 -17.44 19.79
CA ARG A 254 24.58 -17.51 19.37
C ARG A 254 25.56 -17.14 20.49
N PRO A 255 26.85 -17.57 20.41
CA PRO A 255 27.84 -17.24 21.42
C PRO A 255 27.91 -15.74 21.72
N GLY A 256 27.77 -15.38 23.00
CA GLY A 256 27.66 -13.99 23.45
C GLY A 256 26.25 -13.56 23.86
N SER A 257 25.22 -14.39 23.62
CA SER A 257 23.86 -14.17 24.12
C SER A 257 23.67 -14.60 25.59
N GLN A 258 22.73 -13.98 26.31
CA GLN A 258 22.31 -14.37 27.68
C GLN A 258 20.98 -15.13 27.72
N GLY A 259 20.59 -15.70 26.59
CA GLY A 259 19.28 -16.26 26.29
C GLY A 259 19.09 -16.21 24.77
N SER A 260 17.88 -15.96 24.32
CA SER A 260 17.64 -15.34 23.02
C SER A 260 17.97 -13.85 23.11
N ASP A 261 18.84 -13.35 22.24
CA ASP A 261 19.14 -11.91 22.11
C ASP A 261 18.81 -11.46 20.68
N ILE A 262 18.44 -10.19 20.50
CA ILE A 262 18.18 -9.59 19.18
C ILE A 262 19.49 -9.12 18.55
N TYR A 263 19.72 -9.55 17.31
CA TYR A 263 20.83 -9.17 16.46
C TYR A 263 20.30 -8.44 15.22
N TYR A 264 21.18 -7.67 14.58
CA TYR A 264 20.92 -7.09 13.28
C TYR A 264 22.08 -7.33 12.32
N SER A 265 21.78 -7.34 11.02
CA SER A 265 22.76 -7.41 9.94
C SER A 265 22.34 -6.53 8.77
N MET A 266 23.33 -5.94 8.09
CA MET A 266 23.12 -5.05 6.95
C MET A 266 23.30 -5.77 5.63
N ARG A 267 22.40 -5.54 4.67
CA ARG A 267 22.53 -6.02 3.30
C ARG A 267 23.70 -5.30 2.62
N LEU A 268 24.65 -6.05 2.07
CA LEU A 268 25.92 -5.50 1.58
C LEU A 268 25.87 -5.12 0.09
N ASP A 269 24.87 -5.60 -0.65
CA ASP A 269 24.65 -5.28 -2.05
C ASP A 269 23.18 -5.50 -2.44
N THR A 270 22.91 -5.60 -3.75
CA THR A 270 21.59 -5.87 -4.30
C THR A 270 21.18 -7.35 -4.21
N SER A 271 22.08 -8.24 -3.79
CA SER A 271 21.76 -9.64 -3.53
C SER A 271 21.17 -9.79 -2.13
N TRP A 272 20.40 -10.85 -1.95
CA TRP A 272 19.82 -11.20 -0.66
C TRP A 272 20.62 -12.27 0.10
N THR A 273 21.81 -12.59 -0.39
CA THR A 273 22.68 -13.62 0.19
C THR A 273 23.97 -13.05 0.78
N ARG A 274 24.22 -11.74 0.64
CA ARG A 274 25.39 -11.09 1.22
C ARG A 274 24.96 -10.08 2.27
N TRP A 275 25.21 -10.45 3.51
CA TRP A 275 24.90 -9.69 4.70
C TRP A 275 26.18 -9.46 5.53
N SER A 276 26.20 -8.41 6.33
CA SER A 276 27.30 -8.16 7.28
C SER A 276 27.33 -9.22 8.38
N GLU A 277 28.44 -9.29 9.10
CA GLU A 277 28.47 -10.03 10.37
C GLU A 277 27.35 -9.51 11.30
N PRO A 278 26.51 -10.39 11.88
CA PRO A 278 25.46 -9.94 12.77
C PRO A 278 26.00 -9.29 14.04
N GLN A 279 25.41 -8.16 14.39
CA GLN A 279 25.77 -7.37 15.56
C GLN A 279 24.66 -7.44 16.59
N LYS A 280 25.04 -7.71 17.84
CA LYS A 280 24.10 -7.77 18.96
C LYS A 280 23.60 -6.38 19.31
N LEU A 281 22.28 -6.19 19.41
CA LEU A 281 21.73 -4.98 19.99
C LEU A 281 22.15 -4.88 21.45
N GLN A 282 22.45 -3.65 21.88
CA GLN A 282 22.87 -3.41 23.25
C GLN A 282 21.66 -3.19 24.16
N ALA A 283 21.91 -3.19 25.46
CA ALA A 283 20.91 -2.70 26.42
C ALA A 283 20.44 -1.27 26.03
N PRO A 284 19.16 -0.93 26.23
CA PRO A 284 18.16 -1.70 26.96
C PRO A 284 17.33 -2.66 26.07
N VAL A 285 17.66 -2.82 24.79
CA VAL A 285 16.91 -3.75 23.91
C VAL A 285 17.13 -5.19 24.38
N ASN A 286 18.39 -5.61 24.46
CA ASN A 286 18.75 -6.91 25.03
C ASN A 286 19.02 -6.78 26.53
N SER A 287 18.52 -7.76 27.27
CA SER A 287 18.52 -7.87 28.72
C SER A 287 19.36 -9.07 29.17
N ALA A 288 19.11 -9.56 30.39
CA ALA A 288 19.70 -10.80 30.90
C ALA A 288 18.78 -12.02 30.70
N TYR A 289 17.64 -11.83 30.05
CA TYR A 289 16.61 -12.83 29.81
C TYR A 289 16.40 -13.04 28.30
N ASP A 290 15.30 -13.69 27.89
CA ASP A 290 15.00 -13.88 26.47
C ASP A 290 14.37 -12.61 25.88
N ASP A 291 15.04 -12.05 24.88
CA ASP A 291 14.59 -10.93 24.06
C ASP A 291 14.47 -11.41 22.60
N SER A 292 13.29 -11.24 22.00
CA SER A 292 12.98 -11.87 20.72
C SER A 292 11.88 -11.14 19.96
N GLN A 293 11.53 -11.68 18.80
CA GLN A 293 10.40 -11.26 17.97
C GLN A 293 10.42 -9.77 17.62
N PRO A 294 11.55 -9.26 17.07
CA PRO A 294 11.66 -7.86 16.69
C PRO A 294 10.67 -7.52 15.57
N HIS A 295 10.18 -6.29 15.56
CA HIS A 295 9.52 -5.65 14.44
C HIS A 295 9.93 -4.19 14.39
N PHE A 296 10.65 -3.80 13.34
CA PHE A 296 11.12 -2.42 13.18
C PHE A 296 10.20 -1.68 12.22
N ASN A 297 9.59 -0.60 12.70
CA ASN A 297 8.81 0.30 11.87
C ASN A 297 9.71 1.49 11.45
N THR A 298 10.04 1.55 10.16
CA THR A 298 10.98 2.56 9.64
C THR A 298 10.41 3.97 9.70
N GLU A 299 9.09 4.09 9.61
CA GLU A 299 8.39 5.38 9.60
C GLU A 299 8.49 6.07 10.97
N THR A 300 8.12 5.37 12.02
CA THR A 300 8.14 5.89 13.39
C THR A 300 9.54 5.82 14.02
N GLY A 301 10.41 4.97 13.50
CA GLY A 301 11.76 4.71 14.01
C GLY A 301 11.78 3.84 15.28
N TYR A 302 10.65 3.24 15.64
CA TYR A 302 10.53 2.33 16.79
C TYR A 302 10.83 0.88 16.40
N LEU A 303 11.62 0.22 17.26
CA LEU A 303 11.75 -1.22 17.31
C LEU A 303 10.80 -1.75 18.39
N TYR A 304 9.84 -2.56 17.99
CA TYR A 304 9.00 -3.35 18.87
C TYR A 304 9.64 -4.73 19.05
N PHE A 305 9.52 -5.32 20.22
CA PHE A 305 10.05 -6.64 20.50
C PHE A 305 9.42 -7.22 21.76
N THR A 306 9.65 -8.50 22.01
CA THR A 306 9.17 -9.24 23.18
C THR A 306 10.29 -9.49 24.16
N SER A 307 10.00 -9.47 25.46
CA SER A 307 10.95 -9.84 26.51
C SER A 307 10.27 -10.47 27.70
N ASN A 308 10.86 -11.51 28.28
CA ASN A 308 10.41 -12.10 29.55
C ASN A 308 11.13 -11.55 30.79
N ARG A 309 11.74 -10.36 30.69
CA ARG A 309 12.47 -9.69 31.78
C ARG A 309 11.63 -9.41 33.04
N ASP A 310 10.30 -9.35 32.91
CA ASP A 310 9.38 -9.06 34.00
C ASP A 310 8.57 -10.29 34.46
N GLY A 311 8.92 -11.50 33.96
CA GLY A 311 8.28 -12.77 34.33
C GLY A 311 7.42 -13.35 33.22
N SER A 312 6.39 -12.63 32.77
CA SER A 312 5.66 -12.90 31.52
C SER A 312 6.45 -12.38 30.32
N THR A 313 6.20 -12.94 29.14
CA THR A 313 6.70 -12.40 27.88
C THR A 313 5.82 -11.22 27.49
N ASP A 314 6.38 -10.01 27.59
CA ASP A 314 5.67 -8.77 27.31
C ASP A 314 6.24 -8.06 26.07
N ILE A 315 5.43 -7.20 25.45
CA ILE A 315 5.84 -6.36 24.33
C ILE A 315 6.42 -5.04 24.84
N PHE A 316 7.60 -4.72 24.35
CA PHE A 316 8.32 -3.46 24.58
C PHE A 316 8.56 -2.74 23.26
N ARG A 317 8.80 -1.42 23.33
CA ARG A 317 9.34 -0.65 22.21
C ARG A 317 10.46 0.29 22.64
N LEU A 318 11.33 0.61 21.70
CA LEU A 318 12.38 1.62 21.86
C LEU A 318 12.61 2.32 20.52
N LYS A 319 12.75 3.67 20.53
CA LYS A 319 13.14 4.39 19.33
C LYS A 319 14.64 4.23 19.09
N ILE A 320 14.98 3.64 17.94
CA ILE A 320 16.36 3.31 17.57
C ILE A 320 16.81 4.07 16.31
N ARG A 321 15.92 4.83 15.70
CA ARG A 321 16.19 5.69 14.54
C ARG A 321 15.25 6.90 14.60
N GLU A 322 15.68 8.05 14.10
CA GLU A 322 14.73 9.14 13.89
C GLU A 322 13.76 8.78 12.76
N ALA A 323 12.49 9.14 12.96
CA ALA A 323 11.46 9.01 11.95
C ALA A 323 11.92 9.72 10.67
N GLN A 324 11.76 9.07 9.51
CA GLN A 324 12.10 9.70 8.25
C GLN A 324 10.89 10.47 7.74
N GLU A 325 10.87 11.79 7.92
CA GLU A 325 9.84 12.62 7.29
C GLU A 325 9.90 12.47 5.77
N GLN A 326 8.91 11.78 5.20
CA GLN A 326 8.71 11.76 3.75
C GLN A 326 7.79 12.93 3.38
N GLU A 327 8.38 14.06 3.03
CA GLU A 327 7.62 15.23 2.55
C GLU A 327 7.09 15.03 1.11
N GLU A 328 7.70 14.12 0.35
CA GLU A 328 7.39 13.87 -1.06
C GLU A 328 7.19 12.38 -1.37
N VAL A 329 6.19 12.07 -2.17
CA VAL A 329 5.91 10.73 -2.71
C VAL A 329 6.43 10.65 -4.15
N VAL A 330 7.04 9.53 -4.51
CA VAL A 330 7.43 9.28 -5.89
C VAL A 330 6.20 8.83 -6.68
N VAL A 331 5.91 9.51 -7.78
CA VAL A 331 4.89 9.12 -8.76
C VAL A 331 5.60 8.72 -10.04
N SER A 332 5.29 7.55 -10.58
CA SER A 332 5.87 7.05 -11.82
C SER A 332 4.84 6.34 -12.69
N GLY A 333 5.14 6.19 -13.97
CA GLY A 333 4.25 5.50 -14.90
C GLY A 333 4.63 5.70 -16.35
N ARG A 334 3.75 5.27 -17.24
CA ARG A 334 3.91 5.38 -18.68
C ARG A 334 3.08 6.53 -19.23
N ILE A 335 3.59 7.15 -20.28
CA ILE A 335 2.87 8.12 -21.10
C ILE A 335 2.40 7.37 -22.34
N ILE A 336 1.11 7.09 -22.44
CA ILE A 336 0.55 6.16 -23.43
C ILE A 336 -0.10 6.94 -24.57
N ASN A 337 0.31 6.66 -25.80
CA ASN A 337 -0.44 7.05 -27.00
C ASN A 337 -1.64 6.11 -27.15
N THR A 338 -2.84 6.61 -26.88
CA THR A 338 -4.08 5.81 -26.90
C THR A 338 -4.43 5.23 -28.27
N GLY A 339 -3.98 5.86 -29.36
CA GLY A 339 -4.18 5.36 -30.71
C GLY A 339 -3.33 4.13 -31.05
N SER A 340 -2.17 3.99 -30.40
CA SER A 340 -1.25 2.85 -30.62
C SER A 340 -1.21 1.85 -29.47
N GLY A 341 -1.61 2.26 -28.27
CA GLY A 341 -1.45 1.51 -27.02
C GLY A 341 -0.01 1.50 -26.45
N ASN A 342 0.95 2.12 -27.13
CA ASN A 342 2.37 2.08 -26.75
C ASN A 342 2.81 3.34 -25.99
N PRO A 343 3.87 3.23 -25.14
CA PRO A 343 4.54 4.39 -24.56
C PRO A 343 5.07 5.35 -25.63
N ILE A 344 5.04 6.66 -25.34
CA ILE A 344 5.49 7.72 -26.24
C ILE A 344 6.28 8.79 -25.49
N ASP A 345 7.35 9.29 -26.09
CA ASP A 345 8.14 10.39 -25.54
C ASP A 345 7.29 11.66 -25.39
N ALA A 346 7.37 12.34 -24.25
CA ALA A 346 6.58 13.54 -23.97
C ALA A 346 7.16 14.29 -22.76
N THR A 347 6.65 15.51 -22.53
CA THR A 347 6.96 16.26 -21.30
C THR A 347 5.79 16.18 -20.33
N VAL A 348 6.04 15.79 -19.09
CA VAL A 348 5.04 15.80 -18.01
C VAL A 348 5.23 17.06 -17.18
N PHE A 349 4.22 17.92 -17.13
CA PHE A 349 4.17 19.06 -16.24
C PHE A 349 3.44 18.71 -14.95
N PHE A 350 3.97 19.11 -13.80
CA PHE A 350 3.38 18.84 -12.50
C PHE A 350 3.63 19.96 -11.50
N GLY A 351 2.75 20.09 -10.50
CA GLY A 351 2.83 21.11 -9.46
C GLY A 351 1.51 21.86 -9.28
N PRO A 352 1.38 22.69 -8.22
CA PRO A 352 0.13 23.38 -7.89
C PRO A 352 -0.44 24.20 -9.06
N GLU A 353 -1.76 24.33 -9.11
CA GLU A 353 -2.44 25.13 -10.14
C GLU A 353 -2.04 26.62 -10.07
N GLY A 354 -1.63 27.20 -11.20
CA GLY A 354 -1.05 28.55 -11.26
C GLY A 354 -0.30 28.83 -12.57
N ASN A 355 0.54 29.86 -12.57
CA ASN A 355 1.33 30.30 -13.73
C ASN A 355 2.18 29.15 -14.30
N LYS A 356 2.15 28.92 -15.63
CA LYS A 356 2.97 27.90 -16.32
C LYS A 356 4.46 28.01 -16.01
N LEU A 357 4.95 29.21 -15.66
CA LEU A 357 6.35 29.46 -15.31
C LEU A 357 6.80 28.87 -13.96
N THR A 358 5.87 28.45 -13.09
CA THR A 358 6.20 27.90 -11.76
C THR A 358 5.94 26.39 -11.64
N ARG A 359 5.54 25.72 -12.72
CA ARG A 359 5.33 24.26 -12.73
C ARG A 359 6.65 23.54 -12.99
N SER A 360 6.87 22.46 -12.26
CA SER A 360 7.96 21.51 -12.54
C SER A 360 7.63 20.71 -13.79
N PHE A 361 8.66 20.20 -14.46
CA PHE A 361 8.49 19.36 -15.63
C PHE A 361 9.47 18.19 -15.63
N TYR A 362 9.08 17.11 -16.30
CA TYR A 362 9.89 15.93 -16.56
C TYR A 362 9.85 15.62 -18.05
N VAL A 363 11.02 15.51 -18.70
CA VAL A 363 11.11 15.15 -20.12
C VAL A 363 11.36 13.65 -20.22
N SER A 364 10.39 12.92 -20.76
CA SER A 364 10.50 11.49 -21.02
C SER A 364 10.90 11.24 -22.46
N ALA A 365 12.00 10.52 -22.67
CA ALA A 365 12.51 10.16 -24.00
C ALA A 365 11.98 8.80 -24.50
N ASP A 366 11.50 7.96 -23.60
CA ASP A 366 11.06 6.58 -23.85
C ASP A 366 9.58 6.34 -23.47
N GLY A 367 8.90 7.38 -23.01
CA GLY A 367 7.52 7.31 -22.54
C GLY A 367 7.35 6.83 -21.11
N TYR A 368 8.43 6.74 -20.31
CA TYR A 368 8.36 6.50 -18.87
C TYR A 368 8.71 7.77 -18.10
N TYR A 369 7.99 8.03 -17.01
CA TYR A 369 8.25 9.18 -16.14
C TYR A 369 8.35 8.79 -14.67
N ARG A 370 9.11 9.59 -13.92
CA ARG A 370 9.29 9.44 -12.47
C ARG A 370 9.53 10.80 -11.83
N VAL A 371 8.59 11.25 -11.00
CA VAL A 371 8.60 12.58 -10.38
C VAL A 371 8.35 12.47 -8.88
N LYS A 372 8.82 13.45 -8.11
CA LYS A 372 8.50 13.58 -6.68
C LYS A 372 7.40 14.61 -6.49
N VAL A 373 6.42 14.28 -5.68
CA VAL A 373 5.20 15.07 -5.47
C VAL A 373 5.00 15.31 -3.97
N PRO A 374 4.84 16.56 -3.53
CA PRO A 374 4.65 16.86 -2.11
C PRO A 374 3.33 16.28 -1.57
N LYS A 375 3.35 15.89 -0.30
CA LYS A 375 2.14 15.53 0.46
C LYS A 375 1.33 16.77 0.85
N GLY A 376 0.06 16.57 1.19
CA GLY A 376 -0.83 17.60 1.73
C GLY A 376 -1.44 18.57 0.72
N ILE A 377 -1.07 18.48 -0.55
CA ILE A 377 -1.63 19.31 -1.61
C ILE A 377 -2.07 18.45 -2.81
N GLN A 378 -3.13 18.88 -3.50
CA GLN A 378 -3.53 18.25 -4.76
C GLN A 378 -2.56 18.69 -5.86
N VAL A 379 -1.91 17.73 -6.51
CA VAL A 379 -0.92 17.98 -7.54
C VAL A 379 -1.45 17.49 -8.89
N PRO A 380 -1.80 18.38 -9.82
CA PRO A 380 -2.11 17.99 -11.19
C PRO A 380 -0.85 17.54 -11.94
N LEU A 381 -1.02 16.54 -12.81
CA LEU A 381 -0.03 16.04 -13.75
C LEU A 381 -0.61 16.12 -15.17
N HIS A 382 0.16 16.67 -16.10
CA HIS A 382 -0.29 16.89 -17.47
C HIS A 382 0.79 16.52 -18.49
N PRO A 383 0.58 15.50 -19.33
CA PRO A 383 1.50 15.19 -20.43
C PRO A 383 1.26 16.14 -21.61
N GLU A 384 2.34 16.69 -22.18
CA GLU A 384 2.32 17.52 -23.40
C GLU A 384 3.23 16.91 -24.47
N LYS A 385 2.67 16.76 -25.68
CA LYS A 385 3.40 16.39 -26.91
C LYS A 385 2.70 17.02 -28.11
N ALA A 386 3.47 17.61 -29.04
CA ALA A 386 2.93 18.14 -30.28
C ALA A 386 2.21 17.05 -31.09
N GLY A 387 1.03 17.36 -31.63
CA GLY A 387 0.17 16.41 -32.34
C GLY A 387 -0.71 15.54 -31.42
N PHE A 388 -0.72 15.77 -30.11
CA PHE A 388 -1.51 15.00 -29.14
C PHE A 388 -2.30 15.90 -28.18
N LEU A 389 -3.42 15.38 -27.67
CA LEU A 389 -4.19 15.96 -26.57
C LEU A 389 -3.92 15.18 -25.28
N GLY A 390 -3.37 15.85 -24.26
CA GLY A 390 -3.09 15.25 -22.95
C GLY A 390 -4.33 15.19 -22.06
N HIS A 391 -4.55 14.05 -21.41
CA HIS A 391 -5.57 13.90 -20.38
C HIS A 391 -5.12 14.57 -19.09
N HIS A 392 -6.08 15.11 -18.33
CA HIS A 392 -5.79 15.70 -17.03
C HIS A 392 -5.76 14.61 -15.95
N ALA A 393 -4.69 14.55 -15.18
CA ALA A 393 -4.59 13.68 -14.02
C ALA A 393 -4.23 14.52 -12.78
N SER A 394 -4.53 14.01 -11.59
CA SER A 394 -4.08 14.62 -10.36
C SER A 394 -3.93 13.57 -9.27
N VAL A 395 -2.98 13.80 -8.36
CA VAL A 395 -2.76 12.98 -7.17
C VAL A 395 -2.90 13.83 -5.91
N PHE A 396 -3.27 13.20 -4.81
CA PHE A 396 -3.24 13.79 -3.48
C PHE A 396 -2.72 12.73 -2.51
N PHE A 397 -1.68 13.09 -1.76
CA PHE A 397 -1.08 12.22 -0.75
C PHE A 397 -1.31 12.84 0.62
N GLN A 398 -1.88 12.08 1.56
CA GLN A 398 -2.16 12.58 2.90
C GLN A 398 -0.83 12.81 3.64
N PRO A 399 -0.66 13.94 4.38
CA PRO A 399 0.60 14.26 5.09
C PRO A 399 1.03 13.20 6.10
N ASP A 400 0.05 12.58 6.76
CA ASP A 400 0.17 11.60 7.84
C ASP A 400 0.31 10.15 7.36
N ILE A 401 0.29 9.92 6.05
CA ILE A 401 0.50 8.59 5.46
C ILE A 401 1.91 8.49 4.88
N TYR A 402 2.63 7.42 5.20
CA TYR A 402 3.88 7.07 4.52
C TYR A 402 3.63 6.21 3.28
N TYR A 403 4.30 6.54 2.18
CA TYR A 403 4.15 5.87 0.89
C TYR A 403 5.46 5.18 0.53
N PHE A 404 5.53 3.88 0.83
CA PHE A 404 6.72 3.03 0.67
C PHE A 404 7.04 2.68 -0.78
N GLN A 405 6.04 2.75 -1.65
CA GLN A 405 6.17 2.43 -3.06
C GLN A 405 5.97 3.66 -3.93
N GLU A 406 6.56 3.60 -5.12
CA GLU A 406 6.22 4.56 -6.16
C GLU A 406 4.74 4.42 -6.50
N HIS A 407 4.01 5.53 -6.42
CA HIS A 407 2.63 5.55 -6.84
C HIS A 407 2.57 5.46 -8.36
N ASN A 408 2.02 4.35 -8.87
CA ASN A 408 1.90 4.14 -10.29
C ASN A 408 0.70 4.90 -10.87
N LEU A 409 0.94 5.75 -11.86
CA LEU A 409 -0.08 6.49 -12.59
C LEU A 409 0.33 6.57 -14.07
N ASP A 410 -0.45 5.94 -14.95
CA ASP A 410 -0.27 6.14 -16.39
C ASP A 410 -0.95 7.44 -16.85
N LEU A 411 -0.27 8.18 -17.73
CA LEU A 411 -0.76 9.41 -18.34
C LEU A 411 -1.12 9.15 -19.81
N LEU A 412 -2.24 9.71 -20.27
CA LEU A 412 -2.77 9.40 -21.60
C LEU A 412 -2.64 10.58 -22.56
N LEU A 413 -2.25 10.26 -23.80
CA LEU A 413 -2.17 11.18 -24.94
C LEU A 413 -3.00 10.64 -26.10
N ASP A 414 -4.02 11.40 -26.52
CA ASP A 414 -4.83 11.08 -27.70
C ASP A 414 -4.20 11.72 -28.95
N PRO A 415 -3.96 10.97 -30.04
CA PRO A 415 -3.49 11.56 -31.28
C PRO A 415 -4.55 12.52 -31.84
N ILE A 416 -4.11 13.71 -32.25
CA ILE A 416 -4.97 14.70 -32.89
C ILE A 416 -5.31 14.22 -34.29
N GLN A 417 -6.59 14.08 -34.58
CA GLN A 417 -7.11 13.72 -35.90
C GLN A 417 -8.25 14.67 -36.30
N VAL A 418 -8.51 14.74 -37.60
CA VAL A 418 -9.72 15.40 -38.10
C VAL A 418 -10.95 14.68 -37.51
N ASP A 419 -11.96 15.47 -37.13
CA ASP A 419 -13.17 15.07 -36.42
C ASP A 419 -13.00 14.68 -34.94
N SER A 420 -11.78 14.68 -34.40
CA SER A 420 -11.57 14.52 -32.96
C SER A 420 -12.21 15.67 -32.17
N LYS A 421 -12.89 15.33 -31.07
CA LYS A 421 -13.42 16.31 -30.11
C LYS A 421 -12.33 16.68 -29.11
N ILE A 422 -12.24 17.97 -28.76
CA ILE A 422 -11.41 18.45 -27.66
C ILE A 422 -12.28 18.49 -26.41
N THR A 423 -12.07 17.52 -25.52
CA THR A 423 -12.81 17.42 -24.25
C THR A 423 -12.19 18.37 -23.23
N LEU A 424 -13.02 19.26 -22.67
CA LEU A 424 -12.61 20.27 -21.70
C LEU A 424 -13.58 20.31 -20.51
N PRO A 425 -13.15 20.80 -19.33
CA PRO A 425 -14.07 21.22 -18.29
C PRO A 425 -15.16 22.17 -18.83
N PRO A 426 -16.37 22.21 -18.22
CA PRO A 426 -17.45 23.05 -18.72
C PRO A 426 -17.10 24.54 -18.79
N ILE A 427 -17.52 25.20 -19.88
CA ILE A 427 -17.44 26.66 -20.02
C ILE A 427 -18.74 27.27 -19.52
N TYR A 428 -18.64 28.18 -18.55
CA TYR A 428 -19.80 28.79 -17.91
C TYR A 428 -20.03 30.22 -18.38
N PHE A 429 -21.31 30.59 -18.49
CA PHE A 429 -21.76 31.91 -18.93
C PHE A 429 -22.74 32.52 -17.92
N GLU A 430 -22.86 33.85 -17.92
CA GLU A 430 -24.00 34.52 -17.27
C GLU A 430 -25.33 34.01 -17.84
N GLN A 431 -26.35 33.94 -16.99
CA GLN A 431 -27.66 33.43 -17.37
C GLN A 431 -28.22 34.20 -18.58
N SER A 432 -28.66 33.45 -19.59
CA SER A 432 -29.24 33.99 -20.84
C SER A 432 -28.34 34.99 -21.61
N ARG A 433 -27.04 35.01 -21.33
CA ARG A 433 -26.07 35.90 -21.98
C ARG A 433 -24.87 35.13 -22.54
N ALA A 434 -24.12 35.80 -23.41
CA ALA A 434 -22.85 35.34 -23.98
C ALA A 434 -21.63 35.92 -23.23
N ILE A 435 -21.77 36.19 -21.93
CA ILE A 435 -20.69 36.70 -21.07
C ILE A 435 -20.07 35.51 -20.35
N ILE A 436 -18.79 35.23 -20.60
CA ILE A 436 -18.05 34.12 -19.99
C ILE A 436 -17.75 34.44 -18.53
N LEU A 437 -18.06 33.51 -17.63
CA LEU A 437 -17.74 33.64 -16.21
C LEU A 437 -16.25 33.39 -15.95
N ALA A 438 -15.66 34.13 -15.01
CA ALA A 438 -14.24 34.08 -14.69
C ALA A 438 -13.70 32.67 -14.38
N LYS A 439 -14.53 31.81 -13.76
CA LYS A 439 -14.19 30.40 -13.50
C LYS A 439 -13.91 29.55 -14.76
N SER A 440 -14.23 30.06 -15.95
CA SER A 440 -13.98 29.37 -17.22
C SER A 440 -12.66 29.79 -17.88
N TYR A 441 -12.00 30.85 -17.39
CA TYR A 441 -10.81 31.39 -18.05
C TYR A 441 -9.63 30.42 -18.05
N GLN A 442 -9.42 29.66 -16.97
CA GLN A 442 -8.38 28.63 -16.91
C GLN A 442 -8.58 27.56 -17.99
N THR A 443 -9.82 27.13 -18.21
CA THR A 443 -10.17 26.19 -19.28
C THR A 443 -9.89 26.76 -20.67
N LEU A 444 -10.22 28.04 -20.88
CA LEU A 444 -10.01 28.70 -22.17
C LEU A 444 -8.54 29.01 -22.45
N ASP A 445 -7.77 29.37 -21.41
CA ASP A 445 -6.32 29.53 -21.48
C ASP A 445 -5.65 28.19 -21.84
N TYR A 446 -6.14 27.08 -21.29
CA TYR A 446 -5.69 25.76 -21.65
C TYR A 446 -5.98 25.43 -23.13
N LEU A 447 -7.18 25.70 -23.62
CA LEU A 447 -7.51 25.55 -25.05
C LEU A 447 -6.62 26.43 -25.94
N ALA A 448 -6.37 27.68 -25.55
CA ALA A 448 -5.45 28.56 -26.28
C ALA A 448 -4.03 27.98 -26.32
N GLY A 449 -3.58 27.36 -25.23
CA GLY A 449 -2.30 26.64 -25.16
C GLY A 449 -2.22 25.50 -26.17
N ILE A 450 -3.25 24.65 -26.23
CA ILE A 450 -3.34 23.55 -27.22
C ILE A 450 -3.21 24.11 -28.65
N LEU A 451 -3.98 25.15 -28.98
CA LEU A 451 -4.00 25.73 -30.33
C LEU A 451 -2.70 26.48 -30.68
N THR A 452 -1.99 26.99 -29.68
CA THR A 452 -0.67 27.62 -29.86
C THR A 452 0.40 26.58 -30.14
N GLN A 453 0.38 25.45 -29.41
CA GLN A 453 1.33 24.36 -29.60
C GLN A 453 1.11 23.59 -30.91
N ASN A 454 -0.11 23.64 -31.45
CA ASN A 454 -0.48 22.96 -32.69
C ASN A 454 -0.97 23.98 -33.72
N PRO A 455 -0.06 24.72 -34.38
CA PRO A 455 -0.41 25.84 -35.26
C PRO A 455 -1.23 25.43 -36.49
N GLU A 456 -1.14 24.17 -36.90
CA GLU A 456 -1.81 23.64 -38.10
C GLU A 456 -3.27 23.23 -37.87
N ILE A 457 -3.74 23.22 -36.62
CA ILE A 457 -5.10 22.78 -36.28
C ILE A 457 -6.12 23.89 -36.48
N TYR A 458 -7.23 23.55 -37.13
CA TYR A 458 -8.43 24.37 -37.21
C TYR A 458 -9.53 23.69 -36.42
N ILE A 459 -10.25 24.48 -35.62
CA ILE A 459 -11.35 23.99 -34.80
C ILE A 459 -12.67 24.64 -35.16
N GLN A 460 -13.73 23.89 -34.94
CA GLN A 460 -15.11 24.32 -34.90
C GLN A 460 -15.56 24.44 -33.44
N ILE A 461 -16.13 25.58 -33.10
CA ILE A 461 -16.70 25.90 -31.78
C ILE A 461 -18.22 25.80 -31.91
N GLU A 462 -18.81 24.83 -31.22
CA GLU A 462 -20.21 24.46 -31.33
C GLU A 462 -20.95 24.88 -30.06
N GLY A 463 -21.86 25.86 -30.17
CA GLY A 463 -22.69 26.29 -29.05
C GLY A 463 -24.01 25.52 -28.98
N HIS A 464 -24.40 25.10 -27.78
CA HIS A 464 -25.65 24.41 -27.50
C HIS A 464 -26.44 25.06 -26.35
N THR A 465 -27.76 24.92 -26.37
CA THR A 465 -28.67 25.35 -25.29
C THR A 465 -29.55 24.19 -24.83
N ASP A 466 -30.26 24.40 -23.73
CA ASP A 466 -31.43 23.60 -23.40
C ASP A 466 -32.61 23.91 -24.34
N ASN A 467 -33.75 23.28 -24.08
CA ASN A 467 -34.98 23.41 -24.86
C ASN A 467 -35.94 24.52 -24.38
N ILE A 468 -35.49 25.45 -23.52
CA ILE A 468 -36.36 26.48 -22.93
C ILE A 468 -36.18 27.81 -23.66
N GLY A 469 -37.09 28.11 -24.59
CA GLY A 469 -37.13 29.38 -25.32
C GLY A 469 -37.62 29.22 -26.75
N LEU A 470 -37.63 30.32 -27.50
CA LEU A 470 -37.92 30.28 -28.94
C LEU A 470 -36.70 29.79 -29.70
N GLU A 471 -36.91 28.89 -30.68
CA GLU A 471 -35.84 28.25 -31.45
C GLU A 471 -34.85 29.25 -32.06
N LYS A 472 -35.37 30.36 -32.63
CA LYS A 472 -34.55 31.43 -33.22
C LYS A 472 -33.64 32.10 -32.19
N ASP A 473 -34.15 32.34 -30.98
CA ASP A 473 -33.42 33.01 -29.90
C ASP A 473 -32.38 32.07 -29.29
N LEU A 474 -32.72 30.78 -29.13
CA LEU A 474 -31.81 29.75 -28.67
C LEU A 474 -30.65 29.54 -29.64
N LYS A 475 -30.94 29.48 -30.95
CA LYS A 475 -29.92 29.38 -31.99
C LYS A 475 -28.98 30.59 -31.93
N LYS A 476 -29.52 31.80 -31.86
CA LYS A 476 -28.74 33.03 -31.73
C LYS A 476 -27.88 33.04 -30.46
N LEU A 477 -28.45 32.71 -29.31
CA LEU A 477 -27.73 32.67 -28.02
C LEU A 477 -26.56 31.68 -28.06
N SER A 478 -26.80 30.49 -28.62
CA SER A 478 -25.77 29.46 -28.75
C SER A 478 -24.61 29.92 -29.65
N GLU A 479 -24.93 30.60 -30.77
CA GLU A 479 -23.93 31.14 -31.69
C GLU A 479 -23.15 32.29 -31.04
N ASP A 480 -23.83 33.18 -30.31
CA ASP A 480 -23.20 34.32 -29.62
C ASP A 480 -22.25 33.84 -28.50
N ARG A 481 -22.60 32.76 -27.79
CA ARG A 481 -21.71 32.12 -26.81
C ARG A 481 -20.46 31.53 -27.46
N ALA A 482 -20.62 30.81 -28.58
CA ALA A 482 -19.49 30.27 -29.32
C ALA A 482 -18.62 31.39 -29.92
N LYS A 483 -19.20 32.52 -30.35
CA LYS A 483 -18.45 33.72 -30.75
C LYS A 483 -17.67 34.33 -29.60
N ALA A 484 -18.24 34.43 -28.40
CA ALA A 484 -17.53 34.94 -27.23
C ALA A 484 -16.29 34.09 -26.90
N VAL A 485 -16.40 32.76 -27.03
CA VAL A 485 -15.25 31.85 -26.88
C VAL A 485 -14.21 32.08 -27.96
N ARG A 486 -14.62 32.16 -29.24
CA ARG A 486 -13.72 32.49 -30.35
C ARG A 486 -12.97 33.80 -30.09
N ASP A 487 -13.68 34.84 -29.71
CA ASP A 487 -13.12 36.18 -29.55
C ASP A 487 -12.13 36.22 -28.37
N PHE A 488 -12.37 35.45 -27.31
CA PHE A 488 -11.38 35.20 -26.25
C PHE A 488 -10.11 34.52 -26.79
N LEU A 489 -10.24 33.49 -27.63
CA LEU A 489 -9.07 32.80 -28.22
C LEU A 489 -8.28 33.70 -29.18
N ILE A 490 -8.97 34.58 -29.92
CA ILE A 490 -8.32 35.59 -30.77
C ILE A 490 -7.51 36.57 -29.92
N ASP A 491 -8.05 37.02 -28.78
CA ASP A 491 -7.34 37.90 -27.83
C ASP A 491 -6.09 37.21 -27.26
N LYS A 492 -6.12 35.87 -27.11
CA LYS A 492 -4.95 35.05 -26.76
C LYS A 492 -3.97 34.81 -27.91
N GLY A 493 -4.21 35.37 -29.10
CA GLY A 493 -3.31 35.31 -30.24
C GLY A 493 -3.60 34.20 -31.25
N ILE A 494 -4.73 33.47 -31.13
CA ILE A 494 -5.09 32.43 -32.09
C ILE A 494 -5.67 33.06 -33.37
N PRO A 495 -5.12 32.77 -34.57
CA PRO A 495 -5.63 33.35 -35.82
C PRO A 495 -7.11 33.04 -36.06
N ARG A 496 -7.92 34.08 -36.34
CA ARG A 496 -9.36 33.95 -36.61
C ARG A 496 -9.70 32.89 -37.67
N LYS A 497 -8.86 32.75 -38.70
CA LYS A 497 -9.03 31.76 -39.79
C LYS A 497 -9.06 30.30 -39.31
N ARG A 498 -8.57 30.03 -38.10
CA ARG A 498 -8.50 28.70 -37.47
C ARG A 498 -9.73 28.37 -36.61
N LEU A 499 -10.68 29.29 -36.50
CA LEU A 499 -11.76 29.22 -35.52
C LEU A 499 -13.12 29.44 -36.19
N ASP A 500 -13.78 28.35 -36.53
CA ASP A 500 -15.15 28.37 -37.02
C ASP A 500 -16.15 28.32 -35.86
N VAL A 501 -17.32 28.93 -36.05
CA VAL A 501 -18.34 29.06 -35.00
C VAL A 501 -19.71 28.65 -35.54
N TYR A 502 -20.40 27.79 -34.79
CA TYR A 502 -21.75 27.36 -35.10
C TYR A 502 -22.62 27.40 -33.84
N GLY A 503 -23.85 27.90 -34.00
CA GLY A 503 -24.88 27.84 -32.98
C GLY A 503 -25.96 26.84 -33.37
N PHE A 504 -26.15 25.80 -32.56
CA PHE A 504 -27.15 24.76 -32.79
C PHE A 504 -28.42 24.93 -31.97
N GLY A 505 -28.44 25.88 -31.03
CA GLY A 505 -29.54 26.02 -30.08
C GLY A 505 -29.82 24.68 -29.38
N ALA A 506 -31.10 24.28 -29.37
CA ALA A 506 -31.57 23.05 -28.72
C ALA A 506 -31.52 21.79 -29.62
N ALA A 507 -31.00 21.89 -30.85
CA ALA A 507 -31.19 20.85 -31.87
C ALA A 507 -30.48 19.50 -31.57
N TYR A 508 -29.42 19.53 -30.77
CA TYR A 508 -28.60 18.35 -30.44
C TYR A 508 -28.40 18.21 -28.92
N PRO A 509 -29.45 17.78 -28.19
CA PRO A 509 -29.34 17.54 -26.76
C PRO A 509 -28.57 16.24 -26.47
N ILE A 510 -27.82 16.21 -25.37
CA ILE A 510 -27.09 15.03 -24.89
C ILE A 510 -27.88 14.21 -23.87
N ASN A 511 -29.06 14.70 -23.46
CA ASN A 511 -29.98 14.06 -22.52
C ASN A 511 -31.43 14.55 -22.77
N ALA A 512 -32.39 14.15 -21.93
CA ALA A 512 -33.81 14.40 -22.15
C ALA A 512 -34.30 15.81 -21.78
N ASN A 513 -33.48 16.68 -21.16
CA ASN A 513 -33.89 17.98 -20.59
C ASN A 513 -35.01 17.89 -19.52
N GLY A 514 -35.17 16.73 -18.89
CA GLY A 514 -36.21 16.44 -17.91
C GLY A 514 -35.99 17.11 -16.56
N SER A 515 -34.73 17.31 -16.16
CA SER A 515 -34.35 18.01 -14.92
C SER A 515 -33.52 19.28 -15.19
N GLU A 516 -33.29 20.09 -14.16
CA GLU A 516 -32.42 21.26 -14.29
C GLU A 516 -30.94 20.87 -14.47
N GLU A 517 -30.49 19.79 -13.83
CA GLU A 517 -29.16 19.22 -14.02
C GLU A 517 -28.95 18.81 -15.48
N GLU A 518 -29.95 18.12 -16.06
CA GLU A 518 -29.94 17.71 -17.47
C GLU A 518 -29.90 18.91 -18.42
N ARG A 519 -30.73 19.93 -18.17
CA ARG A 519 -30.72 21.18 -18.95
C ARG A 519 -29.38 21.91 -18.82
N SER A 520 -28.80 21.93 -17.63
CA SER A 520 -27.49 22.52 -17.38
C SER A 520 -26.39 21.86 -18.20
N ALA A 521 -26.41 20.53 -18.30
CA ALA A 521 -25.48 19.81 -19.16
C ALA A 521 -25.67 20.11 -20.66
N ASN A 522 -26.89 20.43 -21.12
CA ASN A 522 -27.14 20.83 -22.51
C ASN A 522 -26.69 22.27 -22.82
N ARG A 523 -26.53 23.13 -21.82
CA ARG A 523 -25.96 24.48 -21.96
C ARG A 523 -24.43 24.40 -22.01
N ARG A 524 -23.89 23.97 -23.13
CA ARG A 524 -22.48 23.64 -23.30
C ARG A 524 -21.89 24.24 -24.58
N VAL A 525 -20.56 24.23 -24.64
CA VAL A 525 -19.78 24.50 -25.85
C VAL A 525 -18.91 23.28 -26.12
N GLU A 526 -18.97 22.78 -27.35
CA GLU A 526 -18.12 21.69 -27.81
C GLU A 526 -17.08 22.22 -28.81
N PHE A 527 -15.97 21.48 -28.93
CA PHE A 527 -14.86 21.83 -29.80
C PHE A 527 -14.50 20.62 -30.64
N ARG A 528 -14.43 20.80 -31.96
CA ARG A 528 -14.09 19.73 -32.91
C ARG A 528 -12.94 20.19 -33.79
N ILE A 529 -11.98 19.31 -34.05
CA ILE A 529 -10.93 19.56 -35.04
C ILE A 529 -11.52 19.30 -36.43
N ILE A 530 -11.49 20.31 -37.30
CA ILE A 530 -12.10 20.24 -38.64
C ILE A 530 -11.08 20.18 -39.77
N LYS A 531 -9.83 20.57 -39.49
CA LYS A 531 -8.75 20.56 -40.46
C LYS A 531 -7.41 20.54 -39.74
N ILE A 532 -6.44 19.86 -40.31
CA ILE A 532 -5.03 19.90 -39.93
C ILE A 532 -4.27 20.22 -41.22
N ASP A 533 -3.57 21.35 -41.25
CA ASP A 533 -2.66 21.68 -42.37
C ASP A 533 -1.38 20.83 -42.26
N ASP A 534 -0.77 20.51 -43.41
CA ASP A 534 0.44 19.67 -43.51
C ASP A 534 1.74 20.45 -43.22
#